data_AF-A0A2M8C4W1-F1
#
_entry.id   AF-A0A2M8C4W1-F1
#
_cell.length_a   1.000
_cell.length_b   1.000
_cell.length_c   1.000
_cell.angle_alpha   90.00
_cell.angle_beta   90.00
_cell.angle_gamma   90.00
#
_symmetry.space_group_name_H-M   'P 1'
#
loop_
_entity.id
_entity.type
_entity.pdbx_description
1 polymer ?
#
loop_
_entity_poly.entity_id
_entity_poly.type
_entity_poly.pdbx_seq_one_letter_code
_entity_poly.pdbx_strand_id
1 'polypeptide(L)'
;MAKSSSELSKKPSPKLIICPYCQGKKVVKKGIRNKKLEKVQIFYCQHCQKKFTTGTAKYKTYPLQVILATLSLYNEFYTKDQIVDFVGKKYRLKLSGQNIANWLKDYREYLPFLRMREFATGKYSRREAIVRSRMFHGQIYDFGFHRAKMDCILEEEYRHYKFLPLREYLELVLAECPHQVFKDNSFRASEYKDIFNLDGARITRRENRAVEMARLVLEAVENNKERHQFLQNFMLANDSVTVGVEVPILMTPEDIFHYQKMLGFKVPLELKEGEALTGHIDIVQIRNGAVHLLDFKPSARKAKPVAQLTLYALALARLTSLRLYHFKCAWFDGEDYFDFFPLHIVYKKVKTSVKKIC
;
A
#
# COMPACT_ATOMS: atom_id res chain seq x y z
N MET A 1 10.12 39.05 -22.21
CA MET A 1 10.33 38.38 -23.52
C MET A 1 11.41 37.33 -23.37
N ALA A 2 11.04 36.05 -23.40
CA ALA A 2 11.83 34.90 -23.83
C ALA A 2 10.97 33.66 -23.53
N LYS A 3 10.53 32.97 -24.58
CA LYS A 3 9.75 31.73 -24.51
C LYS A 3 10.67 30.52 -24.47
N SER A 4 10.14 29.46 -23.86
CA SER A 4 10.38 28.04 -24.09
C SER A 4 11.58 27.35 -23.42
N SER A 5 11.25 26.37 -22.58
CA SER A 5 11.69 24.99 -22.80
C SER A 5 10.62 24.05 -22.23
N SER A 6 10.04 23.27 -23.13
CA SER A 6 8.85 22.43 -23.03
C SER A 6 8.90 21.34 -21.96
N GLU A 7 7.87 21.31 -21.11
CA GLU A 7 7.46 20.11 -20.37
C GLU A 7 6.94 19.06 -21.36
N LEU A 8 7.80 18.12 -21.72
CA LEU A 8 7.41 16.88 -22.37
C LEU A 8 6.57 16.05 -21.38
N SER A 9 5.26 16.20 -21.49
CA SER A 9 4.25 15.31 -20.89
C SER A 9 4.61 13.83 -21.19
N LYS A 10 5.17 13.14 -20.17
CA LYS A 10 5.42 11.70 -20.24
C LYS A 10 4.08 10.97 -20.32
N LYS A 11 3.65 10.64 -21.54
CA LYS A 11 2.52 9.73 -21.79
C LYS A 11 2.72 8.44 -20.98
N PRO A 12 1.70 7.95 -20.26
CA PRO A 12 1.81 6.73 -19.46
C PRO A 12 2.16 5.56 -20.37
N SER A 13 3.17 4.76 -19.98
CA SER A 13 3.52 3.53 -20.68
C SER A 13 2.27 2.62 -20.76
N PRO A 14 1.85 2.18 -21.95
CA PRO A 14 0.68 1.34 -22.09
C PRO A 14 0.89 0.03 -21.33
N LYS A 15 -0.16 -0.42 -20.60
CA LYS A 15 -0.23 -1.76 -19.99
C LYS A 15 0.24 -2.76 -21.06
N LEU A 16 1.31 -3.51 -20.79
CA LEU A 16 1.81 -4.50 -21.74
C LEU A 16 0.82 -5.67 -21.76
N ILE A 17 -0.03 -5.73 -22.78
CA ILE A 17 -1.03 -6.78 -22.89
C ILE A 17 -0.40 -7.99 -23.57
N ILE A 18 -0.29 -9.08 -22.81
CA ILE A 18 0.27 -10.35 -23.25
C ILE A 18 -0.87 -11.30 -23.61
N CYS A 19 -0.73 -12.06 -24.69
CA CYS A 19 -1.71 -13.07 -25.06
C CYS A 19 -1.74 -14.24 -24.05
N PRO A 20 -2.89 -14.60 -23.47
CA PRO A 20 -2.97 -15.70 -22.50
C PRO A 20 -2.76 -17.08 -23.12
N TYR A 21 -2.84 -17.22 -24.45
CA TYR A 21 -2.76 -18.52 -25.12
C TYR A 21 -1.35 -18.87 -25.62
N CYS A 22 -0.52 -17.87 -25.91
CA CYS A 22 0.81 -18.10 -26.50
C CYS A 22 1.89 -17.17 -25.93
N GLN A 23 1.55 -16.35 -24.94
CA GLN A 23 2.44 -15.36 -24.34
C GLN A 23 3.03 -14.32 -25.32
N GLY A 24 2.48 -14.24 -26.54
CA GLY A 24 2.89 -13.26 -27.54
C GLY A 24 2.57 -11.83 -27.11
N LYS A 25 3.53 -10.92 -27.33
CA LYS A 25 3.44 -9.48 -26.99
C LYS A 25 2.82 -8.63 -28.10
N LYS A 26 2.73 -9.17 -29.33
CA LYS A 26 2.06 -8.52 -30.47
C LYS A 26 0.54 -8.67 -30.34
N VAL A 27 -0.07 -7.75 -29.60
CA VAL A 27 -1.51 -7.73 -29.31
C VAL A 27 -2.11 -6.39 -29.73
N VAL A 28 -3.25 -6.43 -30.43
CA VAL A 28 -3.99 -5.24 -30.88
C VAL A 28 -5.41 -5.23 -30.32
N LYS A 29 -5.99 -4.04 -30.17
CA LYS A 29 -7.43 -3.87 -29.87
C LYS A 29 -8.24 -4.25 -31.13
N LYS A 30 -9.21 -5.17 -31.02
CA LYS A 30 -10.00 -5.68 -32.16
C LYS A 30 -11.50 -5.35 -32.09
N GLY A 31 -11.98 -4.81 -30.97
CA GLY A 31 -13.38 -4.42 -30.82
C GLY A 31 -13.82 -4.42 -29.36
N ILE A 32 -15.13 -4.25 -29.12
CA ILE A 32 -15.72 -4.21 -27.77
C ILE A 32 -16.77 -5.32 -27.66
N ARG A 33 -16.74 -6.06 -26.56
CA ARG A 33 -17.80 -6.98 -26.16
C ARG A 33 -18.76 -6.27 -25.23
N ASN A 34 -20.02 -6.16 -25.61
CA ASN A 34 -21.07 -5.70 -24.71
C ASN A 34 -21.50 -6.88 -23.82
N LYS A 35 -21.28 -6.77 -22.50
CA LYS A 35 -21.92 -7.64 -21.50
C LYS A 35 -23.19 -6.96 -20.99
N LYS A 36 -23.97 -7.67 -20.17
CA LYS A 36 -25.20 -7.16 -19.55
C LYS A 36 -24.98 -5.86 -18.77
N LEU A 37 -23.85 -5.75 -18.03
CA LEU A 37 -23.59 -4.64 -17.09
C LEU A 37 -22.30 -3.85 -17.38
N GLU A 38 -21.50 -4.24 -18.37
CA GLU A 38 -20.26 -3.54 -18.73
C GLU A 38 -19.89 -3.73 -20.20
N LYS A 39 -19.02 -2.87 -20.72
CA LYS A 39 -18.39 -3.02 -22.04
C LYS A 39 -16.94 -3.43 -21.85
N VAL A 40 -16.51 -4.52 -22.49
CA VAL A 40 -15.17 -5.08 -22.30
C VAL A 40 -14.38 -5.03 -23.60
N GLN A 41 -13.16 -4.51 -23.55
CA GLN A 41 -12.25 -4.49 -24.71
C GLN A 41 -11.85 -5.91 -25.12
N ILE A 42 -12.04 -6.23 -26.40
CA ILE A 42 -11.52 -7.44 -27.04
C ILE A 42 -10.15 -7.14 -27.63
N PHE A 43 -9.21 -8.01 -27.34
CA PHE A 43 -7.86 -8.03 -27.88
C PHE A 43 -7.67 -9.19 -28.86
N TYR A 44 -6.75 -9.02 -29.79
CA TYR A 44 -6.36 -10.03 -30.76
C TYR A 44 -4.86 -10.19 -30.76
N CYS A 45 -4.40 -11.42 -30.58
CA CYS A 45 -2.99 -11.74 -30.69
C CYS A 45 -2.63 -11.98 -32.16
N GLN A 46 -1.64 -11.27 -32.67
CA GLN A 46 -1.16 -11.46 -34.04
C GLN A 46 -0.29 -12.72 -34.20
N HIS A 47 0.19 -13.30 -33.09
CA HIS A 47 1.01 -14.52 -33.11
C HIS A 47 0.16 -15.79 -33.21
N CYS A 48 -0.72 -16.04 -32.23
CA CYS A 48 -1.59 -17.23 -32.25
C CYS A 48 -2.95 -16.99 -32.90
N GLN A 49 -3.21 -15.77 -33.40
CA GLN A 49 -4.45 -15.38 -34.08
C GLN A 49 -5.74 -15.54 -33.23
N LYS A 50 -5.62 -15.71 -31.91
CA LYS A 50 -6.77 -15.83 -31.00
C LYS A 50 -7.24 -14.48 -30.48
N LYS A 51 -8.56 -14.34 -30.31
CA LYS A 51 -9.20 -13.23 -29.58
C LYS A 51 -9.28 -13.54 -28.09
N PHE A 52 -9.09 -12.53 -27.24
CA PHE A 52 -9.23 -12.65 -25.80
C PHE A 52 -9.66 -11.33 -25.15
N THR A 53 -10.03 -11.39 -23.87
CA THR A 53 -10.27 -10.24 -23.00
C THR A 53 -9.31 -10.32 -21.82
N THR A 54 -8.86 -9.20 -21.28
CA THR A 54 -7.83 -9.16 -20.22
C THR A 54 -8.35 -9.36 -18.80
N GLY A 55 -9.67 -9.40 -18.58
CA GLY A 55 -10.24 -9.57 -17.24
C GLY A 55 -10.47 -11.03 -16.85
N THR A 56 -10.12 -11.39 -15.61
CA THR A 56 -10.48 -12.66 -14.94
C THR A 56 -11.98 -12.84 -14.74
N ALA A 57 -12.78 -11.77 -14.88
CA ALA A 57 -14.25 -11.79 -14.87
C ALA A 57 -14.87 -12.44 -16.13
N LYS A 58 -14.25 -13.49 -16.66
CA LYS A 58 -14.85 -14.35 -17.67
C LYS A 58 -16.05 -15.03 -16.99
N TYR A 59 -17.24 -14.93 -17.61
CA TYR A 59 -18.50 -15.50 -17.11
C TYR A 59 -19.13 -14.84 -15.87
N LYS A 60 -18.62 -13.72 -15.37
CA LYS A 60 -19.29 -12.95 -14.30
C LYS A 60 -20.21 -11.87 -14.89
N THR A 61 -21.41 -11.75 -14.31
CA THR A 61 -22.43 -10.77 -14.71
C THR A 61 -22.09 -9.36 -14.23
N TYR A 62 -21.53 -9.23 -13.02
CA TYR A 62 -21.21 -7.95 -12.39
C TYR A 62 -19.77 -7.53 -12.67
N PRO A 63 -19.49 -6.22 -12.84
CA PRO A 63 -18.14 -5.71 -12.99
C PRO A 63 -17.28 -6.03 -11.76
N LEU A 64 -16.01 -6.37 -11.96
CA LEU A 64 -15.13 -6.77 -10.86
C LEU A 64 -14.99 -5.66 -9.80
N GLN A 65 -14.92 -4.39 -10.21
CA GLN A 65 -14.88 -3.25 -9.29
C GLN A 65 -16.07 -3.21 -8.33
N VAL A 66 -17.27 -3.57 -8.81
CA VAL A 66 -18.48 -3.62 -7.99
C VAL A 66 -18.36 -4.73 -6.96
N ILE A 67 -17.93 -5.92 -7.39
CA ILE A 67 -17.71 -7.07 -6.49
C ILE A 67 -16.70 -6.69 -5.39
N LEU A 68 -15.53 -6.18 -5.75
CA LEU A 68 -14.49 -5.84 -4.78
C LEU A 68 -14.95 -4.73 -3.81
N ALA A 69 -15.66 -3.72 -4.30
CA ALA A 69 -16.24 -2.68 -3.44
C ALA A 69 -17.29 -3.25 -2.47
N THR A 70 -18.14 -4.19 -2.91
CA THR A 70 -19.10 -4.90 -2.06
C THR A 70 -18.40 -5.70 -0.96
N LEU A 71 -17.31 -6.41 -1.29
CA LEU A 71 -16.53 -7.20 -0.33
C LEU A 71 -15.85 -6.31 0.71
N SER A 72 -15.26 -5.19 0.28
CA SER A 72 -14.70 -4.19 1.20
C SER A 72 -15.77 -3.67 2.15
N LEU A 73 -16.94 -3.22 1.67
CA LEU A 73 -18.01 -2.73 2.53
C LEU A 73 -18.46 -3.77 3.58
N TYR A 74 -18.51 -5.05 3.21
CA TYR A 74 -18.82 -6.11 4.17
C TYR A 74 -17.78 -6.20 5.29
N ASN A 75 -16.49 -6.12 4.96
CA ASN A 75 -15.41 -6.11 5.93
C ASN A 75 -15.26 -4.77 6.67
N GLU A 76 -15.83 -3.69 6.14
CA GLU A 76 -16.06 -2.41 6.85
C GLU A 76 -17.34 -2.42 7.69
N PHE A 77 -17.86 -3.59 8.04
CA PHE A 77 -18.97 -3.80 8.98
C PHE A 77 -20.34 -3.28 8.51
N TYR A 78 -20.53 -3.04 7.22
CA TYR A 78 -21.87 -2.82 6.68
C TYR A 78 -22.69 -4.10 6.73
N THR A 79 -23.99 -3.97 7.01
CA THR A 79 -24.93 -5.09 6.87
C THR A 79 -25.20 -5.38 5.40
N LYS A 80 -25.69 -6.59 5.08
CA LYS A 80 -26.01 -6.96 3.69
C LYS A 80 -27.01 -5.98 3.05
N ASP A 81 -28.02 -5.55 3.80
CA ASP A 81 -29.05 -4.63 3.31
C ASP A 81 -28.48 -3.24 3.03
N GLN A 82 -27.65 -2.71 3.94
CA GLN A 82 -26.94 -1.45 3.71
C GLN A 82 -26.04 -1.50 2.48
N ILE A 83 -25.39 -2.65 2.23
CA ILE A 83 -24.54 -2.84 1.05
C ILE A 83 -25.38 -2.87 -0.22
N VAL A 84 -26.50 -3.60 -0.23
CA VAL A 84 -27.43 -3.64 -1.37
C VAL A 84 -27.89 -2.22 -1.73
N ASP A 85 -28.31 -1.44 -0.73
CA ASP A 85 -28.76 -0.06 -0.94
C ASP A 85 -27.63 0.84 -1.44
N PHE A 86 -26.47 0.79 -0.79
CA PHE A 86 -25.34 1.66 -1.12
C PHE A 86 -24.79 1.37 -2.52
N VAL A 87 -24.53 0.10 -2.83
CA VAL A 87 -24.02 -0.34 -4.13
C VAL A 87 -25.07 -0.09 -5.21
N GLY A 88 -26.35 -0.33 -4.89
CA GLY A 88 -27.45 -0.10 -5.82
C GLY A 88 -27.58 1.36 -6.23
N LYS A 89 -27.47 2.29 -5.28
CA LYS A 89 -27.46 3.74 -5.56
C LYS A 89 -26.20 4.17 -6.31
N LYS A 90 -25.01 3.77 -5.84
CA LYS A 90 -23.72 4.21 -6.37
C LYS A 90 -23.49 3.75 -7.81
N TYR A 91 -23.77 2.47 -8.10
CA TYR A 91 -23.49 1.86 -9.40
C TYR A 91 -24.74 1.73 -10.28
N ARG A 92 -25.93 2.09 -9.79
CA ARG A 92 -27.22 1.94 -10.49
C ARG A 92 -27.49 0.49 -10.92
N LEU A 93 -27.16 -0.46 -10.05
CA LEU A 93 -27.29 -1.90 -10.29
C LEU A 93 -28.19 -2.57 -9.24
N LYS A 94 -29.00 -3.55 -9.64
CA LYS A 94 -29.73 -4.38 -8.65
C LYS A 94 -28.77 -5.41 -8.06
N LEU A 95 -28.63 -5.43 -6.73
CA LEU A 95 -27.85 -6.40 -5.97
C LEU A 95 -28.77 -7.14 -4.99
N SER A 96 -28.47 -8.40 -4.67
CA SER A 96 -29.19 -9.18 -3.66
C SER A 96 -28.24 -9.68 -2.58
N GLY A 97 -28.77 -10.00 -1.40
CA GLY A 97 -27.99 -10.62 -0.32
C GLY A 97 -27.32 -11.95 -0.74
N GLN A 98 -27.96 -12.71 -1.64
CA GLN A 98 -27.39 -13.95 -2.18
C GLN A 98 -26.15 -13.69 -3.05
N ASN A 99 -26.15 -12.61 -3.85
CA ASN A 99 -24.96 -12.23 -4.62
C ASN A 99 -23.77 -11.94 -3.70
N ILE A 100 -24.00 -11.21 -2.60
CA ILE A 100 -22.98 -10.91 -1.59
C ILE A 100 -22.45 -12.21 -0.97
N ALA A 101 -23.33 -13.12 -0.56
CA ALA A 101 -22.94 -14.40 0.03
C ALA A 101 -22.09 -15.24 -0.93
N ASN A 102 -22.47 -15.30 -2.20
CA ASN A 102 -21.72 -16.02 -3.23
C ASN A 102 -20.33 -15.39 -3.46
N TRP A 103 -20.23 -14.06 -3.51
CA TRP A 103 -18.93 -13.39 -3.67
C TRP A 103 -18.02 -13.55 -2.46
N LEU A 104 -18.55 -13.53 -1.24
CA LEU A 104 -17.76 -13.82 -0.04
C LEU A 104 -17.15 -15.23 -0.08
N LYS A 105 -17.87 -16.20 -0.65
CA LYS A 105 -17.36 -17.56 -0.89
C LYS A 105 -16.34 -17.59 -2.02
N ASP A 106 -16.67 -17.02 -3.19
CA ASP A 106 -15.84 -17.04 -4.39
C ASP A 106 -14.48 -16.36 -4.20
N TYR A 107 -14.41 -15.30 -3.39
CA TYR A 107 -13.21 -14.48 -3.19
C TYR A 107 -12.56 -14.65 -1.81
N ARG A 108 -12.94 -15.69 -1.05
CA ARG A 108 -12.50 -15.91 0.34
C ARG A 108 -10.99 -15.80 0.52
N GLU A 109 -10.20 -16.26 -0.45
CA GLU A 109 -8.73 -16.20 -0.43
C GLU A 109 -8.15 -14.77 -0.36
N TYR A 110 -8.87 -13.78 -0.91
CA TYR A 110 -8.48 -12.37 -0.88
C TYR A 110 -9.05 -11.60 0.31
N LEU A 111 -9.81 -12.28 1.19
CA LEU A 111 -10.49 -11.69 2.33
C LEU A 111 -10.02 -12.29 3.67
N PRO A 112 -8.71 -12.37 3.94
CA PRO A 112 -8.22 -13.02 5.15
C PRO A 112 -8.72 -12.37 6.45
N PHE A 113 -9.14 -11.10 6.43
CA PHE A 113 -9.78 -10.45 7.58
C PHE A 113 -11.08 -11.14 8.03
N LEU A 114 -11.75 -11.91 7.16
CA LEU A 114 -12.95 -12.69 7.53
C LEU A 114 -12.72 -13.60 8.76
N ARG A 115 -11.49 -14.07 8.98
CA ARG A 115 -11.14 -14.94 10.12
C ARG A 115 -11.30 -14.27 11.49
N MET A 116 -11.19 -12.94 11.55
CA MET A 116 -11.26 -12.16 12.78
C MET A 116 -12.43 -11.16 12.77
N ARG A 117 -13.17 -11.08 11.66
CA ARG A 117 -14.26 -10.12 11.47
C ARG A 117 -15.32 -10.24 12.54
N GLU A 118 -15.76 -11.46 12.88
CA GLU A 118 -16.83 -11.69 13.85
C GLU A 118 -16.47 -11.13 15.23
N PHE A 119 -15.25 -11.44 15.70
CA PHE A 119 -14.71 -10.90 16.94
C PHE A 119 -14.63 -9.37 16.91
N ALA A 120 -14.13 -8.80 15.82
CA ALA A 120 -14.00 -7.36 15.66
C ALA A 120 -15.39 -6.66 15.63
N THR A 121 -16.40 -7.24 14.98
CA THR A 121 -17.78 -6.71 14.99
C THR A 121 -18.48 -6.83 16.33
N GLY A 122 -18.06 -7.76 17.19
CA GLY A 122 -18.58 -7.87 18.55
C GLY A 122 -18.09 -6.77 19.48
N LYS A 123 -16.97 -6.10 19.14
CA LYS A 123 -16.31 -5.08 19.97
C LYS A 123 -16.44 -3.65 19.45
N TYR A 124 -16.55 -3.46 18.13
CA TYR A 124 -16.51 -2.13 17.52
C TYR A 124 -17.70 -1.90 16.59
N SER A 125 -18.29 -0.70 16.65
CA SER A 125 -19.15 -0.22 15.58
C SER A 125 -18.34 0.09 14.33
N ARG A 126 -19.02 0.24 13.18
CA ARG A 126 -18.38 0.62 11.90
C ARG A 126 -17.48 1.86 12.02
N ARG A 127 -17.97 2.91 12.69
CA ARG A 127 -17.27 4.20 12.78
C ARG A 127 -16.05 4.14 13.70
N GLU A 128 -16.08 3.25 14.69
CA GLU A 128 -14.96 3.03 15.61
C GLU A 128 -13.93 2.08 15.02
N ALA A 129 -14.37 1.10 14.23
CA ALA A 129 -13.51 0.05 13.70
C ALA A 129 -12.49 0.56 12.69
N ILE A 130 -12.92 1.52 11.84
CA ILE A 130 -12.10 2.09 10.78
C ILE A 130 -12.26 3.61 10.78
N VAL A 131 -11.15 4.25 11.08
CA VAL A 131 -10.98 5.69 11.11
C VAL A 131 -10.44 6.16 9.77
N ARG A 132 -10.96 7.28 9.24
CA ARG A 132 -10.47 7.89 8.00
C ARG A 132 -10.43 9.41 8.12
N SER A 133 -9.42 10.03 7.52
CA SER A 133 -9.31 11.49 7.42
C SER A 133 -8.72 11.89 6.07
N ARG A 134 -9.26 12.97 5.50
CA ARG A 134 -8.74 13.56 4.27
C ARG A 134 -7.76 14.68 4.62
N MET A 135 -6.51 14.50 4.23
CA MET A 135 -5.41 15.40 4.54
C MET A 135 -5.02 16.23 3.31
N PHE A 136 -4.91 17.54 3.48
CA PHE A 136 -4.55 18.50 2.43
C PHE A 136 -3.08 18.91 2.60
N HIS A 137 -2.16 18.07 2.15
CA HIS A 137 -0.72 18.18 2.36
C HIS A 137 0.01 18.47 1.03
N GLY A 138 -0.39 19.56 0.36
CA GLY A 138 0.00 19.89 -1.02
C GLY A 138 -0.71 19.06 -2.10
N GLN A 139 -1.04 17.82 -1.79
CA GLN A 139 -2.03 17.00 -2.50
C GLN A 139 -2.98 16.34 -1.49
N ILE A 140 -4.03 15.70 -1.99
CA ILE A 140 -5.01 15.00 -1.16
C ILE A 140 -4.48 13.60 -0.83
N TYR A 141 -4.37 13.31 0.46
CA TYR A 141 -4.09 11.97 0.98
C TYR A 141 -5.27 11.53 1.84
N ASP A 142 -5.75 10.30 1.66
CA ASP A 142 -6.85 9.75 2.46
C ASP A 142 -6.28 8.78 3.48
N PHE A 143 -5.85 9.32 4.63
CA PHE A 143 -5.40 8.55 5.77
C PHE A 143 -6.50 7.58 6.21
N GLY A 144 -6.12 6.34 6.47
CA GLY A 144 -7.00 5.33 7.01
C GLY A 144 -6.31 4.48 8.07
N PHE A 145 -7.02 4.21 9.16
CA PHE A 145 -6.56 3.37 10.26
C PHE A 145 -7.65 2.39 10.68
N HIS A 146 -7.34 1.10 10.66
CA HIS A 146 -8.27 0.05 11.08
C HIS A 146 -8.03 -0.35 12.54
N ARG A 147 -8.57 0.43 13.47
CA ARG A 147 -8.48 0.25 14.92
C ARG A 147 -8.83 -1.17 15.37
N ALA A 148 -9.99 -1.68 14.98
CA ALA A 148 -10.44 -3.00 15.43
C ALA A 148 -9.47 -4.12 15.02
N LYS A 149 -8.86 -4.02 13.83
CA LYS A 149 -7.86 -4.99 13.35
C LYS A 149 -6.53 -4.84 14.09
N MET A 150 -6.10 -3.61 14.36
CA MET A 150 -4.93 -3.34 15.18
C MET A 150 -5.04 -4.02 16.55
N ASP A 151 -6.18 -3.85 17.23
CA ASP A 151 -6.42 -4.46 18.53
C ASP A 151 -6.50 -6.00 18.42
N CYS A 152 -7.15 -6.56 17.39
CA CYS A 152 -7.11 -8.01 17.14
C CYS A 152 -5.68 -8.55 17.01
N ILE A 153 -4.78 -7.84 16.31
CA ILE A 153 -3.38 -8.26 16.15
C ILE A 153 -2.61 -8.14 17.46
N LEU A 154 -2.80 -7.06 18.22
CA LEU A 154 -2.14 -6.86 19.51
C LEU A 154 -2.56 -7.92 20.55
N GLU A 155 -3.84 -8.30 20.53
CA GLU A 155 -4.42 -9.31 21.44
C GLU A 155 -4.11 -10.75 21.01
N GLU A 156 -3.69 -10.99 19.76
CA GLU A 156 -3.42 -12.35 19.23
C GLU A 156 -2.25 -13.03 19.96
N GLU A 157 -1.17 -12.29 20.26
CA GLU A 157 0.00 -12.82 20.95
C GLU A 157 0.62 -11.77 21.90
N TYR A 158 1.08 -12.20 23.08
CA TYR A 158 1.74 -11.32 24.06
C TYR A 158 2.93 -10.53 23.46
N ARG A 159 3.66 -11.12 22.51
CA ARG A 159 4.81 -10.47 21.85
C ARG A 159 4.41 -9.29 20.97
N HIS A 160 3.13 -9.13 20.62
CA HIS A 160 2.65 -8.01 19.82
C HIS A 160 2.44 -6.74 20.63
N TYR A 161 2.33 -6.80 21.96
CA TYR A 161 2.19 -5.61 22.82
C TYR A 161 3.30 -4.56 22.63
N LYS A 162 4.48 -4.98 22.18
CA LYS A 162 5.56 -4.06 21.81
C LYS A 162 5.16 -3.06 20.70
N PHE A 163 4.09 -3.32 19.95
CA PHE A 163 3.54 -2.44 18.90
C PHE A 163 2.43 -1.51 19.40
N LEU A 164 2.12 -1.51 20.70
CA LEU A 164 1.18 -0.56 21.29
C LEU A 164 1.52 0.90 20.96
N PRO A 165 2.80 1.35 20.97
CA PRO A 165 3.14 2.72 20.57
C PRO A 165 2.78 3.06 19.12
N LEU A 166 2.76 2.08 18.21
CA LEU A 166 2.28 2.29 16.84
C LEU A 166 0.76 2.49 16.81
N ARG A 167 0.00 1.79 17.65
CA ARG A 167 -1.45 2.01 17.77
C ARG A 167 -1.71 3.43 18.26
N GLU A 168 -1.06 3.82 19.35
CA GLU A 168 -1.20 5.15 19.96
C GLU A 168 -0.88 6.25 18.94
N TYR A 169 0.22 6.11 18.21
CA TYR A 169 0.55 7.03 17.13
C TYR A 169 -0.57 7.14 16.07
N LEU A 170 -1.08 6.01 15.57
CA LEU A 170 -2.13 6.00 14.54
C LEU A 170 -3.46 6.61 15.03
N GLU A 171 -3.77 6.51 16.31
CA GLU A 171 -4.90 7.21 16.92
C GLU A 171 -4.69 8.73 16.96
N LEU A 172 -3.49 9.16 17.37
CA LEU A 172 -3.16 10.58 17.53
C LEU A 172 -3.08 11.32 16.19
N VAL A 173 -2.80 10.63 15.08
CA VAL A 173 -2.75 11.23 13.73
C VAL A 173 -4.00 12.06 13.42
N LEU A 174 -5.19 11.67 13.88
CA LEU A 174 -6.40 12.45 13.64
C LEU A 174 -6.42 13.82 14.33
N ALA A 175 -5.86 13.90 15.54
CA ALA A 175 -5.97 15.05 16.41
C ALA A 175 -4.72 15.93 16.37
N GLU A 176 -3.55 15.32 16.16
CA GLU A 176 -2.24 15.95 16.40
C GLU A 176 -1.38 16.05 15.14
N CYS A 177 -1.85 15.58 13.97
CA CYS A 177 -1.07 15.68 12.75
C CYS A 177 -0.76 17.16 12.43
N PRO A 178 0.52 17.56 12.31
CA PRO A 178 0.90 18.96 12.10
C PRO A 178 0.72 19.35 10.63
N HIS A 179 -0.53 19.48 10.19
CA HIS A 179 -0.92 19.68 8.79
C HIS A 179 -0.18 20.84 8.10
N GLN A 180 0.16 21.90 8.83
CA GLN A 180 0.86 23.06 8.29
C GLN A 180 2.28 22.71 7.82
N VAL A 181 3.00 21.87 8.58
CA VAL A 181 4.35 21.39 8.20
C VAL A 181 4.28 20.63 6.88
N PHE A 182 3.26 19.82 6.66
CA PHE A 182 3.10 19.10 5.39
C PHE A 182 2.68 19.96 4.21
N LYS A 183 2.15 21.17 4.44
CA LYS A 183 1.76 22.12 3.38
C LYS A 183 2.92 23.01 2.97
N ASP A 184 3.67 23.50 3.95
CA ASP A 184 4.65 24.57 3.74
C ASP A 184 6.03 24.02 3.40
N ASN A 185 6.30 22.76 3.75
CA ASN A 185 7.64 22.21 3.66
C ASN A 185 7.93 21.59 2.29
N SER A 186 9.13 21.84 1.78
CA SER A 186 9.59 21.36 0.48
C SER A 186 10.20 19.96 0.54
N PHE A 187 10.71 19.51 1.70
CA PHE A 187 11.47 18.27 1.79
C PHE A 187 10.56 17.04 1.92
N ARG A 188 10.29 16.39 0.79
CA ARG A 188 9.56 15.11 0.76
C ARG A 188 10.52 13.94 0.68
N ALA A 189 10.33 12.94 1.52
CA ALA A 189 11.17 11.73 1.52
C ALA A 189 11.18 10.99 0.16
N SER A 190 10.11 11.13 -0.63
CA SER A 190 10.00 10.54 -1.97
C SER A 190 10.89 11.21 -3.03
N GLU A 191 11.41 12.41 -2.75
CA GLU A 191 12.30 13.14 -3.65
C GLU A 191 13.76 12.67 -3.52
N TYR A 192 14.12 12.05 -2.39
CA TYR A 192 15.45 11.52 -2.13
C TYR A 192 15.64 10.15 -2.80
N LYS A 193 16.69 10.05 -3.62
CA LYS A 193 17.09 8.83 -4.32
C LYS A 193 18.57 8.58 -4.11
N ASP A 194 18.93 7.31 -3.99
CA ASP A 194 20.33 6.85 -3.97
C ASP A 194 21.24 7.52 -2.92
N ILE A 195 20.66 8.07 -1.84
CA ILE A 195 21.43 8.73 -0.78
C ILE A 195 22.16 7.74 0.13
N PHE A 196 21.65 6.51 0.29
CA PHE A 196 22.22 5.53 1.22
C PHE A 196 23.18 4.56 0.54
N ASN A 197 24.23 4.18 1.27
CA ASN A 197 25.08 3.05 0.87
C ASN A 197 24.34 1.71 1.10
N LEU A 198 24.05 1.00 0.00
CA LEU A 198 23.37 -0.30 0.00
C LEU A 198 24.31 -1.50 0.19
N ASP A 199 25.60 -1.30 0.40
CA ASP A 199 26.58 -2.38 0.61
C ASP A 199 26.19 -3.26 1.79
N GLY A 200 26.11 -4.57 1.57
CA GLY A 200 25.66 -5.54 2.58
C GLY A 200 24.16 -5.52 2.87
N ALA A 201 23.37 -4.65 2.23
CA ALA A 201 21.92 -4.70 2.30
C ALA A 201 21.38 -5.85 1.45
N ARG A 202 20.60 -6.74 2.07
CA ARG A 202 19.95 -7.84 1.35
C ARG A 202 18.55 -7.43 0.92
N ILE A 203 18.41 -7.09 -0.35
CA ILE A 203 17.11 -6.92 -1.02
C ILE A 203 16.69 -8.29 -1.58
N THR A 204 15.53 -8.79 -1.17
CA THR A 204 15.06 -10.13 -1.58
C THR A 204 13.75 -10.03 -2.32
N ARG A 205 13.66 -10.67 -3.50
CA ARG A 205 12.39 -10.92 -4.18
C ARG A 205 11.68 -12.07 -3.47
N ARG A 206 10.39 -11.91 -3.16
CA ARG A 206 9.59 -12.96 -2.50
C ARG A 206 8.22 -13.07 -3.12
N GLU A 207 7.57 -14.20 -2.87
CA GLU A 207 6.14 -14.33 -3.05
C GLU A 207 5.42 -13.70 -1.86
N ASN A 208 4.36 -12.94 -2.14
CA ASN A 208 3.59 -12.27 -1.11
C ASN A 208 2.15 -12.01 -1.58
N ARG A 209 1.19 -12.16 -0.66
CA ARG A 209 -0.23 -11.88 -0.92
C ARG A 209 -0.51 -10.45 -1.40
N ALA A 210 0.35 -9.49 -1.05
CA ALA A 210 0.26 -8.13 -1.56
C ALA A 210 0.27 -8.09 -3.10
N VAL A 211 1.03 -8.98 -3.75
CA VAL A 211 1.09 -9.13 -5.22
C VAL A 211 -0.23 -9.67 -5.77
N GLU A 212 -0.80 -10.68 -5.11
CA GLU A 212 -2.07 -11.29 -5.50
C GLU A 212 -3.23 -10.30 -5.39
N MET A 213 -3.30 -9.58 -4.27
CA MET A 213 -4.29 -8.52 -4.05
C MET A 213 -4.12 -7.37 -5.05
N ALA A 214 -2.88 -6.94 -5.31
CA ALA A 214 -2.59 -5.95 -6.34
C ALA A 214 -3.08 -6.43 -7.70
N ARG A 215 -2.72 -7.65 -8.12
CA ARG A 215 -3.15 -8.20 -9.41
C ARG A 215 -4.67 -8.15 -9.57
N LEU A 216 -5.41 -8.62 -8.56
CA LEU A 216 -6.88 -8.61 -8.56
C LEU A 216 -7.45 -7.18 -8.67
N VAL A 217 -6.95 -6.25 -7.87
CA VAL A 217 -7.41 -4.85 -7.86
C VAL A 217 -7.07 -4.14 -9.17
N LEU A 218 -5.87 -4.34 -9.70
CA LEU A 218 -5.39 -3.68 -10.92
C LEU A 218 -6.14 -4.16 -12.17
N GLU A 219 -6.78 -5.33 -12.11
CA GLU A 219 -7.73 -5.80 -13.12
C GLU A 219 -9.10 -5.12 -13.00
N ALA A 220 -9.53 -4.81 -11.78
CA ALA A 220 -10.82 -4.19 -11.50
C ALA A 220 -10.87 -2.70 -11.86
N VAL A 221 -9.73 -2.00 -11.77
CA VAL A 221 -9.67 -0.53 -11.93
C VAL A 221 -9.08 -0.14 -13.28
N GLU A 222 -9.91 0.49 -14.11
CA GLU A 222 -9.51 0.99 -15.42
C GLU A 222 -8.57 2.20 -15.30
N ASN A 223 -8.95 3.19 -14.47
CA ASN A 223 -8.21 4.42 -14.29
C ASN A 223 -6.93 4.22 -13.48
N ASN A 224 -5.78 4.48 -14.09
CA ASN A 224 -4.49 4.34 -13.42
C ASN A 224 -4.35 5.22 -12.17
N LYS A 225 -5.02 6.40 -12.14
CA LYS A 225 -4.94 7.33 -11.01
C LYS A 225 -5.63 6.80 -9.75
N GLU A 226 -6.65 5.96 -9.91
CA GLU A 226 -7.46 5.42 -8.82
C GLU A 226 -6.92 4.09 -8.27
N ARG A 227 -6.00 3.44 -8.99
CA ARG A 227 -5.47 2.13 -8.62
C ARG A 227 -4.78 2.13 -7.26
N HIS A 228 -4.04 3.18 -6.96
CA HIS A 228 -3.32 3.35 -5.70
C HIS A 228 -4.29 3.36 -4.52
N GLN A 229 -5.20 4.33 -4.56
CA GLN A 229 -6.22 4.54 -3.53
C GLN A 229 -7.16 3.34 -3.39
N PHE A 230 -7.55 2.70 -4.50
CA PHE A 230 -8.40 1.51 -4.45
C PHE A 230 -7.66 0.32 -3.82
N LEU A 231 -6.39 0.11 -4.17
CA LEU A 231 -5.58 -0.97 -3.59
C LEU A 231 -5.39 -0.77 -2.09
N GLN A 232 -5.03 0.43 -1.66
CA GLN A 232 -4.88 0.79 -0.25
C GLN A 232 -6.18 0.52 0.53
N ASN A 233 -7.31 1.03 0.06
CA ASN A 233 -8.61 0.81 0.70
C ASN A 233 -9.00 -0.67 0.70
N PHE A 234 -8.72 -1.40 -0.39
CA PHE A 234 -8.99 -2.83 -0.45
C PHE A 234 -8.15 -3.62 0.55
N MET A 235 -6.86 -3.32 0.67
CA MET A 235 -5.99 -3.97 1.65
C MET A 235 -6.38 -3.56 3.08
N LEU A 236 -6.66 -2.28 3.33
CA LEU A 236 -7.14 -1.82 4.63
C LEU A 236 -8.42 -2.53 5.06
N ALA A 237 -9.38 -2.76 4.16
CA ALA A 237 -10.60 -3.47 4.52
C ALA A 237 -10.41 -5.00 4.65
N ASN A 238 -9.66 -5.62 3.73
CA ASN A 238 -9.76 -7.07 3.51
C ASN A 238 -8.52 -7.86 3.96
N ASP A 239 -7.34 -7.26 3.95
CA ASP A 239 -6.11 -7.93 4.37
C ASP A 239 -6.05 -8.00 5.90
N SER A 240 -5.76 -9.15 6.49
CA SER A 240 -5.83 -9.34 7.95
C SER A 240 -4.71 -8.64 8.71
N VAL A 241 -3.69 -8.14 8.02
CA VAL A 241 -2.48 -7.56 8.63
C VAL A 241 -2.26 -6.10 8.28
N THR A 242 -3.00 -5.53 7.33
CA THR A 242 -2.91 -4.11 6.96
C THR A 242 -3.71 -3.25 7.94
N VAL A 243 -3.01 -2.47 8.76
CA VAL A 243 -3.62 -1.66 9.84
C VAL A 243 -3.74 -0.18 9.48
N GLY A 244 -2.89 0.34 8.60
CA GLY A 244 -2.90 1.76 8.22
C GLY A 244 -2.59 1.97 6.75
N VAL A 245 -3.11 3.06 6.17
CA VAL A 245 -2.81 3.53 4.81
C VAL A 245 -2.68 5.05 4.79
N GLU A 246 -1.85 5.54 3.88
CA GLU A 246 -1.52 6.98 3.76
C GLU A 246 -1.14 7.59 5.12
N VAL A 247 -0.32 6.87 5.89
CA VAL A 247 0.07 7.27 7.25
C VAL A 247 1.07 8.43 7.14
N PRO A 248 0.73 9.66 7.59
CA PRO A 248 1.65 10.78 7.54
C PRO A 248 2.84 10.49 8.44
N ILE A 249 4.03 10.90 8.05
CA ILE A 249 5.24 10.84 8.87
C ILE A 249 6.04 12.11 8.67
N LEU A 250 6.81 12.46 9.69
CA LEU A 250 7.79 13.53 9.63
C LEU A 250 9.05 13.17 10.41
N MET A 251 10.15 13.86 10.10
CA MET A 251 11.42 13.73 10.81
C MET A 251 12.08 15.11 10.86
N THR A 252 12.45 15.55 12.06
CA THR A 252 13.04 16.87 12.30
C THR A 252 14.58 16.82 12.29
N PRO A 253 15.29 17.97 12.34
CA PRO A 253 16.74 18.00 12.48
C PRO A 253 17.23 17.26 13.73
N GLU A 254 16.50 17.35 14.84
CA GLU A 254 16.82 16.68 16.11
C GLU A 254 16.74 15.16 15.99
N ASP A 255 15.77 14.65 15.22
CA ASP A 255 15.64 13.22 14.94
C ASP A 255 16.82 12.70 14.11
N ILE A 256 17.23 13.45 13.09
CA ILE A 256 18.40 13.12 12.27
C ILE A 256 19.66 13.14 13.13
N PHE A 257 19.82 14.17 13.95
CA PHE A 257 20.94 14.29 14.88
C PHE A 257 20.99 13.10 15.84
N HIS A 258 19.85 12.70 16.41
CA HIS A 258 19.75 11.52 17.27
C HIS A 258 20.26 10.26 16.55
N TYR A 259 19.82 10.02 15.31
CA TYR A 259 20.29 8.88 14.53
C TYR A 259 21.80 8.91 14.27
N GLN A 260 22.32 10.06 13.85
CA GLN A 260 23.72 10.19 13.48
C GLN A 260 24.67 10.13 14.69
N LYS A 261 24.32 10.82 15.78
CA LYS A 261 25.23 11.04 16.92
C LYS A 261 25.00 10.06 18.06
N MET A 262 23.75 9.71 18.36
CA MET A 262 23.44 8.82 19.49
C MET A 262 23.45 7.35 19.07
N LEU A 263 22.92 7.05 17.88
CA LEU A 263 22.82 5.66 17.40
C LEU A 263 23.93 5.28 16.40
N GLY A 264 24.73 6.25 15.95
CA GLY A 264 25.81 6.02 14.99
C GLY A 264 25.34 5.57 13.61
N PHE A 265 24.08 5.83 13.27
CA PHE A 265 23.49 5.47 11.98
C PHE A 265 24.04 6.38 10.86
N LYS A 266 24.28 5.79 9.70
CA LYS A 266 24.68 6.50 8.48
C LYS A 266 23.42 7.00 7.77
N VAL A 267 22.96 8.18 8.20
CA VAL A 267 21.84 8.91 7.58
C VAL A 267 22.42 10.15 6.89
N PRO A 268 22.68 10.10 5.57
CA PRO A 268 23.30 11.21 4.82
C PRO A 268 22.24 12.22 4.42
N LEU A 269 21.63 12.84 5.43
CA LEU A 269 20.63 13.87 5.31
C LEU A 269 20.95 14.95 6.34
N GLU A 270 20.82 16.20 5.94
CA GLU A 270 20.94 17.36 6.82
C GLU A 270 19.72 18.25 6.57
N LEU A 271 19.10 18.71 7.66
CA LEU A 271 17.98 19.65 7.66
C LEU A 271 18.36 20.83 8.56
N LYS A 272 17.96 22.04 8.17
CA LYS A 272 18.14 23.25 8.98
C LYS A 272 17.04 23.36 10.03
N GLU A 273 17.28 24.20 11.02
CA GLU A 273 16.25 24.57 12.00
C GLU A 273 14.99 25.10 11.30
N GLY A 274 13.82 24.61 11.73
CA GLY A 274 12.54 24.92 11.10
C GLY A 274 12.20 24.06 9.86
N GLU A 275 13.15 23.29 9.32
CA GLU A 275 12.88 22.32 8.25
C GLU A 275 12.44 20.96 8.84
N ALA A 276 11.82 20.13 8.00
CA ALA A 276 11.37 18.79 8.38
C ALA A 276 11.20 17.93 7.13
N LEU A 277 11.66 16.69 7.19
CA LEU A 277 11.37 15.73 6.16
C LEU A 277 9.93 15.24 6.36
N THR A 278 9.11 15.25 5.32
CA THR A 278 7.71 14.77 5.38
C THR A 278 7.45 13.62 4.41
N GLY A 279 6.39 12.86 4.66
CA GLY A 279 5.93 11.82 3.75
C GLY A 279 4.64 11.15 4.17
N HIS A 280 4.12 10.28 3.30
CA HIS A 280 2.98 9.40 3.61
C HIS A 280 3.37 7.96 3.26
N ILE A 281 3.20 7.07 4.22
CA ILE A 281 3.44 5.64 4.03
C ILE A 281 2.20 5.04 3.41
N ASP A 282 2.32 4.46 2.20
CA ASP A 282 1.17 3.92 1.48
C ASP A 282 0.41 2.90 2.31
N ILE A 283 1.12 1.93 2.88
CA ILE A 283 0.54 0.80 3.61
C ILE A 283 1.42 0.45 4.81
N VAL A 284 0.81 0.35 5.99
CA VAL A 284 1.42 -0.17 7.22
C VAL A 284 0.76 -1.51 7.56
N GLN A 285 1.58 -2.56 7.70
CA GLN A 285 1.12 -3.88 8.14
C GLN A 285 1.84 -4.32 9.42
N ILE A 286 1.21 -5.19 10.20
CA ILE A 286 1.85 -5.90 11.32
C ILE A 286 1.73 -7.39 11.08
N ARG A 287 2.88 -8.05 10.91
CA ARG A 287 2.94 -9.49 10.65
C ARG A 287 4.32 -10.04 10.97
N ASN A 288 4.40 -11.33 11.26
CA ASN A 288 5.66 -12.03 11.53
C ASN A 288 6.51 -11.32 12.61
N GLY A 289 5.85 -10.76 13.64
CA GLY A 289 6.52 -10.06 14.74
C GLY A 289 7.24 -8.77 14.35
N ALA A 290 6.89 -8.15 13.21
CA ALA A 290 7.48 -6.91 12.68
C ALA A 290 6.41 -5.93 12.11
N VAL A 291 6.78 -4.65 12.05
CA VAL A 291 6.03 -3.60 11.32
C VAL A 291 6.56 -3.57 9.89
N HIS A 292 5.67 -3.74 8.93
CA HIS A 292 5.97 -3.74 7.52
C HIS A 292 5.48 -2.45 6.87
N LEU A 293 6.41 -1.69 6.28
CA LEU A 293 6.10 -0.48 5.51
C LEU A 293 6.16 -0.82 4.02
N LEU A 294 4.99 -0.79 3.37
CA LEU A 294 4.82 -1.15 1.98
C LEU A 294 4.57 0.10 1.14
N ASP A 295 5.15 0.13 -0.05
CA ASP A 295 5.04 1.21 -1.02
C ASP A 295 4.66 0.59 -2.38
N PHE A 296 3.48 0.95 -2.90
CA PHE A 296 3.01 0.43 -4.18
C PHE A 296 3.68 1.21 -5.31
N LYS A 297 4.47 0.53 -6.14
CA LYS A 297 5.16 1.16 -7.26
C LYS A 297 4.83 0.43 -8.56
N PRO A 298 4.09 1.05 -9.49
CA PRO A 298 3.92 0.50 -10.82
C PRO A 298 5.28 0.16 -11.44
N SER A 299 5.47 -1.07 -11.90
CA SER A 299 6.79 -1.58 -12.35
C SER A 299 7.82 -1.63 -11.22
N ALA A 300 7.49 -2.35 -10.14
CA ALA A 300 8.28 -2.46 -8.91
C ALA A 300 9.74 -2.85 -9.19
N ARG A 301 9.97 -3.71 -10.19
CA ARG A 301 11.32 -4.13 -10.63
C ARG A 301 12.24 -2.97 -11.00
N LYS A 302 11.69 -1.84 -11.48
CA LYS A 302 12.45 -0.67 -11.94
C LYS A 302 12.52 0.46 -10.90
N ALA A 303 11.59 0.53 -9.96
CA ALA A 303 11.42 1.70 -9.09
C ALA A 303 12.47 1.80 -7.97
N LYS A 304 12.82 0.69 -7.32
CA LYS A 304 13.78 0.60 -6.20
C LYS A 304 13.71 1.77 -5.19
N PRO A 305 12.57 2.02 -4.52
CA PRO A 305 12.36 3.15 -3.59
C PRO A 305 13.04 2.95 -2.21
N VAL A 306 14.25 2.39 -2.18
CA VAL A 306 14.93 2.00 -0.93
C VAL A 306 15.20 3.20 -0.02
N ALA A 307 15.60 4.35 -0.60
CA ALA A 307 15.85 5.57 0.15
C ALA A 307 14.58 6.09 0.83
N GLN A 308 13.50 6.31 0.06
CA GLN A 308 12.18 6.73 0.56
C GLN A 308 11.71 5.82 1.71
N LEU A 309 11.70 4.51 1.49
CA LEU A 309 11.25 3.53 2.49
C LEU A 309 12.12 3.48 3.75
N THR A 310 13.44 3.69 3.62
CA THR A 310 14.35 3.77 4.77
C THR A 310 14.06 5.01 5.60
N LEU A 311 13.84 6.16 4.95
CA LEU A 311 13.47 7.42 5.61
C LEU A 311 12.11 7.29 6.32
N TYR A 312 11.13 6.62 5.70
CA TYR A 312 9.85 6.32 6.33
C TYR A 312 9.99 5.48 7.60
N ALA A 313 10.84 4.45 7.56
CA ALA A 313 11.10 3.62 8.72
C ALA A 313 11.80 4.37 9.86
N LEU A 314 12.74 5.26 9.54
CA LEU A 314 13.40 6.12 10.52
C LEU A 314 12.40 7.10 11.17
N ALA A 315 11.62 7.81 10.35
CA ALA A 315 10.61 8.75 10.85
C ALA A 315 9.60 8.05 11.78
N LEU A 316 9.00 6.94 11.32
CA LEU A 316 8.01 6.22 12.10
C LEU A 316 8.62 5.59 13.37
N ALA A 317 9.87 5.12 13.32
CA ALA A 317 10.59 4.63 14.50
C ALA A 317 10.79 5.71 15.57
N ARG A 318 11.10 6.96 15.18
CA ARG A 318 11.17 8.09 16.13
C ARG A 318 9.81 8.43 16.71
N LEU A 319 8.80 8.59 15.85
CA LEU A 319 7.44 8.99 16.24
C LEU A 319 6.78 7.99 17.18
N THR A 320 7.11 6.70 17.06
CA THR A 320 6.54 5.62 17.89
C THR A 320 7.48 5.13 18.98
N SER A 321 8.71 5.65 19.05
CA SER A 321 9.80 5.10 19.87
C SER A 321 10.10 3.60 19.63
N LEU A 322 9.59 3.01 18.54
CA LEU A 322 9.91 1.65 18.15
C LEU A 322 11.32 1.59 17.61
N ARG A 323 12.10 0.62 18.08
CA ARG A 323 13.45 0.39 17.53
C ARG A 323 13.37 -0.02 16.06
N LEU A 324 14.31 0.49 15.24
CA LEU A 324 14.36 0.24 13.80
C LEU A 324 14.47 -1.26 13.44
N TYR A 325 14.96 -2.10 14.36
CA TYR A 325 15.02 -3.57 14.16
C TYR A 325 13.64 -4.22 13.94
N HIS A 326 12.58 -3.58 14.44
CA HIS A 326 11.21 -4.07 14.27
C HIS A 326 10.62 -3.79 12.89
N PHE A 327 11.30 -2.99 12.08
CA PHE A 327 10.76 -2.55 10.80
C PHE A 327 11.30 -3.40 9.67
N LYS A 328 10.43 -3.64 8.70
CA LYS A 328 10.76 -4.23 7.41
C LYS A 328 10.11 -3.41 6.32
N CYS A 329 10.89 -3.06 5.31
CA CYS A 329 10.42 -2.23 4.21
C CYS A 329 10.21 -3.09 2.97
N ALA A 330 9.20 -2.77 2.19
CA ALA A 330 8.92 -3.46 0.95
C ALA A 330 8.29 -2.55 -0.09
N TRP A 331 8.49 -2.89 -1.36
CA TRP A 331 7.73 -2.31 -2.45
C TRP A 331 7.27 -3.40 -3.41
N PHE A 332 6.15 -3.16 -4.06
CA PHE A 332 5.49 -4.20 -4.83
C PHE A 332 4.60 -3.65 -5.95
N ASP A 333 4.26 -4.54 -6.88
CA ASP A 333 3.19 -4.39 -7.85
C ASP A 333 2.39 -5.70 -8.02
N GLY A 334 1.66 -5.87 -9.12
CA GLY A 334 0.90 -7.10 -9.42
C GLY A 334 1.75 -8.30 -9.88
N GLU A 335 3.07 -8.15 -9.97
CA GLU A 335 4.01 -9.19 -10.42
C GLU A 335 5.16 -9.45 -9.45
N ASP A 336 5.74 -8.40 -8.87
CA ASP A 336 6.95 -8.47 -8.08
C ASP A 336 6.74 -7.88 -6.67
N TYR A 337 7.35 -8.52 -5.67
CA TYR A 337 7.48 -8.02 -4.30
C TYR A 337 8.93 -8.11 -3.88
N PHE A 338 9.47 -7.00 -3.38
CA PHE A 338 10.82 -6.92 -2.86
C PHE A 338 10.79 -6.43 -1.42
N ASP A 339 11.61 -7.03 -0.56
CA ASP A 339 11.76 -6.59 0.82
C ASP A 339 13.23 -6.43 1.26
N PHE A 340 13.41 -5.61 2.28
CA PHE A 340 14.70 -5.39 2.95
C PHE A 340 14.50 -4.90 4.39
N PHE A 341 15.56 -4.97 5.19
CA PHE A 341 15.58 -4.42 6.54
C PHE A 341 16.24 -3.04 6.52
N PRO A 342 15.53 -1.96 6.90
CA PRO A 342 16.07 -0.59 6.88
C PRO A 342 17.27 -0.43 7.82
N LEU A 343 17.32 -1.19 8.92
CA LEU A 343 18.47 -1.20 9.82
C LEU A 343 19.78 -1.57 9.11
N HIS A 344 19.76 -2.52 8.16
CA HIS A 344 20.97 -2.92 7.42
C HIS A 344 21.44 -1.86 6.41
N ILE A 345 20.57 -0.89 6.09
CA ILE A 345 20.93 0.26 5.25
C ILE A 345 21.77 1.25 6.06
N VAL A 346 21.29 1.60 7.25
CA VAL A 346 21.85 2.71 8.04
C VAL A 346 22.89 2.27 9.06
N TYR A 347 22.84 1.02 9.53
CA TYR A 347 23.77 0.48 10.51
C TYR A 347 24.73 -0.51 9.87
N LYS A 348 25.98 -0.07 9.67
CA LYS A 348 27.06 -0.91 9.15
C LYS A 348 27.91 -1.39 10.32
N LYS A 349 27.96 -2.71 10.56
CA LYS A 349 28.90 -3.28 11.53
C LYS A 349 30.31 -3.01 11.03
N VAL A 350 31.12 -2.34 11.85
CA VAL A 350 32.57 -2.25 11.61
C VAL A 350 33.09 -3.68 11.59
N LYS A 351 33.70 -4.12 10.48
CA LYS A 351 34.43 -5.39 10.46
C LYS A 351 35.61 -5.21 11.40
N THR A 352 35.52 -5.71 12.62
CA THR A 352 36.69 -5.86 13.48
C THR A 352 37.60 -6.86 12.79
N SER A 353 38.67 -6.38 12.16
CA SER A 353 39.76 -7.23 11.71
C SER A 353 40.36 -7.85 12.97
N VAL A 354 39.98 -9.10 13.27
CA VAL A 354 40.71 -9.89 14.25
C VAL A 354 42.12 -10.02 13.69
N LYS A 355 43.06 -9.21 14.20
CA LYS A 355 44.49 -9.46 13.98
C LYS A 355 44.74 -10.84 14.57
N LYS A 356 44.97 -11.84 13.72
CA LYS A 356 45.60 -13.09 14.15
C LYS A 356 46.96 -12.67 14.71
N ILE A 357 47.10 -12.78 16.02
CA ILE A 357 48.41 -12.76 16.67
C ILE A 357 49.04 -14.08 16.25
N CYS A 358 50.03 -14.01 15.35
CA CYS A 358 50.88 -15.13 14.98
C CYS A 358 51.96 -15.33 16.04
#